data_AF-A0A975QC18-F1
#
_entry.id   AF-A0A975QC18-F1
#
_cell.length_a   1.000
_cell.length_b   1.000
_cell.length_c   1.000
_cell.angle_alpha   90.00
_cell.angle_beta   90.00
_cell.angle_gamma   90.00
#
_symmetry.space_group_name_H-M   'P 1'
#
loop_
_entity.id
_entity.type
_entity.pdbx_description
1 polymer ?
#
loop_
_entity_poly.entity_id
_entity_poly.type
_entity_poly.pdbx_seq_one_letter_code
_entity_poly.pdbx_strand_id
1 'polypeptide(L)' 'MKCGAKQYHIEFEIRGERKITSVAARTPAEARKKFRVEYGEKSQIISVRVVV' A
#
# COMPACT_ATOMS: atom_id res chain seq x y z
N MET A 1 -18.99 -16.34 4.84
CA MET A 1 -17.69 -15.98 4.24
C MET A 1 -17.60 -14.46 4.11
N LYS A 2 -16.78 -13.77 4.90
CA LYS A 2 -16.57 -12.31 4.77
C LYS A 2 -15.35 -12.06 3.88
N CYS A 3 -15.51 -12.14 2.57
CA CYS A 3 -14.51 -11.68 1.59
C CYS A 3 -14.48 -10.14 1.62
N GLY A 4 -13.88 -9.54 2.65
CA GLY A 4 -13.87 -8.08 2.87
C GLY A 4 -12.52 -7.41 2.60
N ALA A 5 -11.49 -8.20 2.27
CA ALA A 5 -10.19 -7.67 1.89
C ALA A 5 -10.17 -7.38 0.40
N LYS A 6 -9.76 -6.16 0.03
CA LYS A 6 -9.46 -5.73 -1.32
C LYS A 6 -7.94 -5.69 -1.51
N GLN A 7 -7.49 -5.73 -2.75
CA GLN A 7 -6.09 -5.50 -3.07
C GLN A 7 -5.89 -4.01 -3.32
N TYR A 8 -4.81 -3.43 -2.78
CA TYR A 8 -4.44 -2.05 -3.00
C TYR A 8 -3.06 -1.99 -3.64
N HIS A 9 -2.94 -1.26 -4.75
CA HIS A 9 -1.66 -0.87 -5.31
C HIS A 9 -1.18 0.40 -4.62
N ILE A 10 0.02 0.30 -4.05
CA ILE A 10 0.72 1.41 -3.41
C ILE A 10 1.91 1.74 -4.29
N GLU A 11 1.87 2.92 -4.87
CA GLU A 11 3.00 3.51 -5.58
C GLU A 11 3.80 4.33 -4.57
N PHE A 12 5.09 4.06 -4.48
CA PHE A 12 5.97 4.70 -3.52
C PHE A 12 7.35 4.92 -4.11
N GLU A 13 8.07 5.87 -3.54
CA GLU A 13 9.46 6.16 -3.87
C GLU A 13 10.36 5.71 -2.73
N ILE A 14 11.43 5.00 -3.06
CA ILE A 14 12.48 4.62 -2.13
C ILE A 14 13.84 4.79 -2.81
N ARG A 15 14.73 5.60 -2.20
CA ARG A 15 16.06 5.90 -2.73
C ARG A 15 16.06 6.46 -4.18
N GLY A 16 15.05 7.25 -4.54
CA GLY A 16 14.92 7.83 -5.88
C GLY A 16 14.30 6.90 -6.94
N GLU A 17 13.95 5.67 -6.57
CA GLU A 17 13.28 4.72 -7.46
C GLU A 17 11.79 4.64 -7.13
N ARG A 18 10.95 4.80 -8.15
CA ARG A 18 9.51 4.53 -8.04
C ARG A 18 9.24 3.04 -8.13
N LYS A 19 8.49 2.52 -7.16
CA LYS A 19 8.08 1.13 -7.06
C LYS A 19 6.59 1.05 -6.80
N ILE A 20 6.02 -0.09 -7.17
CA ILE A 20 4.62 -0.42 -6.92
C ILE A 20 4.59 -1.72 -6.14
N THR A 21 3.85 -1.74 -5.04
CA THR A 21 3.57 -2.96 -4.29
C THR A 21 2.07 -3.17 -4.12
N SER A 22 1.68 -4.41 -3.88
CA SER A 22 0.30 -4.80 -3.63
C SER A 22 0.12 -5.16 -2.17
N VAL A 23 -0.86 -4.56 -1.51
CA VAL A 23 -1.22 -4.86 -0.12
C VAL A 23 -2.68 -5.27 -0.03
N ALA A 24 -2.94 -6.43 0.57
CA ALA A 24 -4.29 -6.84 0.92
C ALA A 24 -4.77 -6.09 2.19
N ALA A 25 -5.83 -5.30 2.06
CA ALA A 25 -6.39 -4.52 3.16
C ALA A 25 -7.90 -4.34 2.99
N ARG A 26 -8.62 -3.95 4.04
CA ARG A 26 -10.05 -3.64 3.94
C ARG A 26 -10.29 -2.19 3.54
N THR A 27 -9.42 -1.29 3.97
CA THR A 27 -9.52 0.15 3.71
C THR A 27 -8.18 0.72 3.21
N PRO A 28 -8.19 1.89 2.53
CA PRO A 28 -6.96 2.58 2.13
C PRO A 28 -6.08 2.95 3.33
N ALA A 29 -6.69 3.30 4.47
CA ALA A 29 -5.95 3.62 5.70
C ALA A 29 -5.22 2.40 6.26
N GLU A 30 -5.87 1.22 6.25
CA GLU A 30 -5.23 -0.04 6.64
C GLU A 30 -4.10 -0.41 5.68
N ALA A 31 -4.27 -0.19 4.37
CA ALA A 31 -3.23 -0.41 3.37
C ALA A 31 -1.98 0.46 3.63
N ARG A 32 -2.17 1.76 3.91
CA ARG A 32 -1.07 2.69 4.27
C ARG A 32 -0.37 2.26 5.56
N LYS A 33 -1.12 1.81 6.57
CA LYS A 33 -0.55 1.35 7.84
C LYS A 33 0.30 0.10 7.64
N LYS A 34 -0.21 -0.90 6.91
CA LYS A 34 0.54 -2.14 6.59
C LYS A 34 1.81 -1.83 5.80
N PHE A 35 1.70 -0.96 4.79
CA PHE A 35 2.84 -0.51 4.02
C PHE A 35 3.91 0.16 4.90
N ARG A 36 3.51 1.05 5.81
CA ARG A 36 4.46 1.73 6.71
C ARG A 36 5.12 0.77 7.71
N VAL A 37 4.44 -0.30 8.12
CA VAL A 37 5.04 -1.37 8.93
C VAL A 37 6.08 -2.15 8.14
N GLU A 38 5.84 -2.42 6.87
CA GLU A 38 6.72 -3.24 6.02
C GLU A 38 7.92 -2.47 5.46
N TYR A 39 7.71 -1.24 4.96
CA TYR A 39 8.74 -0.43 4.27
C TYR A 39 9.33 0.68 5.15
N GLY A 40 8.76 0.92 6.34
CA GLY A 40 9.20 1.96 7.27
C GLY A 40 8.95 3.39 6.79
N GLU A 41 9.33 4.37 7.62
CA GLU A 41 9.08 5.79 7.34
C GLU A 41 9.91 6.38 6.19
N LYS A 42 10.92 5.65 5.72
CA LYS A 42 11.82 6.08 4.63
C LYS A 42 11.20 5.97 3.25
N SER A 43 10.03 5.35 3.14
CA SER A 43 9.32 5.17 1.89
C SER A 43 8.25 6.25 1.72
N GLN A 44 8.37 7.05 0.66
CA GLN A 44 7.39 8.10 0.38
C GLN A 44 6.25 7.52 -0.44
N ILE A 45 5.07 7.42 0.15
CA ILE A 45 3.86 7.00 -0.59
C ILE A 45 3.47 8.11 -1.57
N ILE A 46 3.45 7.80 -2.86
CA ILE A 46 2.98 8.68 -3.93
C ILE A 46 1.46 8.51 -4.10
N SER A 47 1.00 7.26 -4.25
CA SER A 47 -0.42 6.98 -4.49
C SER A 47 -0.86 5.65 -3.89
N VAL A 48 -2.15 5.56 -3.52
CA VAL A 48 -2.79 4.33 -3.04
C VAL A 48 -4.09 4.16 -3.80
N ARG A 49 -4.20 3.08 -4.57
CA ARG A 49 -5.37 2.79 -5.42
C ARG A 49 -5.90 1.41 -5.12
N VAL A 50 -7.22 1.25 -5.10
CA VAL A 50 -7.84 -0.07 -4.99
C VAL A 50 -7.78 -0.77 -6.34
N VAL A 51 -7.44 -2.05 -6.31
CA VAL A 51 -7.54 -2.96 -7.45
C VAL A 51 -8.73 -3.85 -7.16
N VAL A 52 -9.77 -3.70 -7.98
CA VAL A 52 -11.04 -4.41 -7.86
C VAL A 52 -10.97 -5.67 -8.72
#